data_AF-A0A850JN18-F1
#
_entry.id   AF-A0A850JN18-F1
#
_cell.length_a   1.000
_cell.length_b   1.000
_cell.length_c   1.000
_cell.angle_alpha   90.00
_cell.angle_beta   90.00
_cell.angle_gamma   90.00
#
_symmetry.space_group_name_H-M   'P 1'
#
loop_
_entity.id
_entity.type
_entity.pdbx_description
1 polymer ?
#
loop_
_entity_poly.entity_id
_entity_poly.type
_entity_poly.pdbx_seq_one_letter_code
_entity_poly.pdbx_strand_id
1 'polypeptide(L)'
;MINNLKFKNFVLIIGLGFVLTACSQKSDRVQEYDKPALYWYNDMLKQISTGYLEEADDVYTSLESEHRNSPLIPTALLILANAHIDNEEYQLANFYLDEYIKRFALSKNIDYVRYLKIKANFLGFSNELRDQQLIEDTIKEIEEYRNLFGDSKYMPLVNTMSARLYMAKASLDKEIADLYKRIDKPKAAEYYDKKVKESWVDEKEIEPVETPFYKYPFEKNIF
;
A
#
# COMPACT_ATOMS: atom_id res chain seq x y z
N MET A 1 -6.69 -48.06 31.62
CA MET A 1 -5.95 -46.91 31.06
C MET A 1 -5.87 -46.88 29.51
N ILE A 2 -6.23 -47.95 28.80
CA ILE A 2 -6.12 -48.04 27.32
C ILE A 2 -7.29 -47.36 26.56
N ASN A 3 -8.48 -47.22 27.16
CA ASN A 3 -9.64 -46.62 26.48
C ASN A 3 -9.58 -45.08 26.35
N ASN A 4 -8.90 -44.37 27.25
CA ASN A 4 -8.79 -42.91 27.19
C ASN A 4 -7.82 -42.43 26.10
N LEU A 5 -6.82 -43.26 25.73
CA LEU A 5 -5.90 -42.95 24.63
C LEU A 5 -6.59 -43.03 23.26
N LYS A 6 -7.47 -44.02 23.07
CA LYS A 6 -8.24 -44.18 21.83
C LYS A 6 -9.26 -43.05 21.61
N PHE A 7 -9.88 -42.57 22.68
CA PHE A 7 -10.81 -41.44 22.63
C PHE A 7 -10.10 -40.11 22.31
N LYS A 8 -8.95 -39.83 22.93
CA LYS A 8 -8.14 -38.64 22.61
C LYS A 8 -7.66 -38.63 21.15
N ASN A 9 -7.19 -39.77 20.64
CA ASN A 9 -6.77 -39.87 19.24
C ASN A 9 -7.95 -39.71 18.27
N PHE A 10 -9.14 -40.19 18.63
CA PHE A 10 -10.36 -40.01 17.84
C PHE A 10 -10.80 -38.55 17.76
N VAL A 11 -10.75 -37.82 18.89
CA VAL A 11 -11.04 -36.37 18.94
C VAL A 11 -10.01 -35.58 18.12
N LEU A 12 -8.74 -35.97 18.15
CA LEU A 12 -7.66 -35.31 17.40
C LEU A 12 -7.80 -35.52 15.89
N ILE A 13 -8.21 -36.73 15.45
CA ILE A 13 -8.49 -37.03 14.04
C ILE A 13 -9.72 -36.26 13.54
N ILE A 14 -10.78 -36.14 14.35
CA ILE A 14 -11.97 -35.35 14.00
C ILE A 14 -11.62 -33.86 13.93
N GLY A 15 -10.85 -33.34 14.89
CA GLY A 15 -10.37 -31.95 14.87
C GLY A 15 -9.54 -31.65 13.62
N LEU A 16 -8.67 -32.57 13.21
CA LEU A 16 -7.87 -32.43 12.00
C LEU A 16 -8.74 -32.45 10.72
N GLY A 17 -9.82 -33.25 10.71
CA GLY A 17 -10.78 -33.28 9.61
C GLY A 17 -11.53 -31.95 9.41
N PHE A 18 -11.91 -31.27 10.49
CA PHE A 18 -12.58 -29.97 10.42
C PHE A 18 -11.65 -28.84 9.95
N VAL A 19 -10.34 -28.91 10.23
CA VAL A 19 -9.36 -27.93 9.74
C VAL A 19 -9.13 -28.10 8.23
N LEU A 20 -9.24 -29.33 7.70
CA LEU A 20 -9.02 -29.62 6.28
C LEU A 20 -10.23 -29.28 5.40
N THR A 21 -11.46 -29.26 5.93
CA THR A 21 -12.65 -28.85 5.15
C THR A 21 -12.84 -27.34 5.09
N ALA A 22 -12.22 -26.57 5.99
CA ALA A 22 -12.35 -25.11 6.03
C ALA A 22 -11.68 -24.39 4.84
N CYS A 23 -10.75 -25.03 4.12
CA CYS A 23 -10.05 -24.43 2.99
C CYS A 23 -10.56 -24.86 1.61
N SER A 24 -11.64 -25.65 1.50
CA SER A 24 -11.99 -26.33 0.24
C SER A 24 -13.16 -25.71 -0.54
N GLN A 25 -13.74 -24.58 -0.14
CA GLN A 25 -14.94 -24.08 -0.78
C GLN A 25 -14.69 -22.84 -1.65
N LYS A 26 -13.81 -22.96 -2.66
CA LYS A 26 -13.92 -22.10 -3.86
C LYS A 26 -15.03 -22.74 -4.70
N SER A 27 -16.29 -22.35 -4.45
CA SER A 27 -17.39 -22.82 -5.29
C SER A 27 -17.12 -22.36 -6.71
N ASP A 28 -17.10 -23.27 -7.68
CA ASP A 28 -17.09 -22.95 -9.10
C ASP A 28 -18.30 -22.04 -9.39
N ARG A 29 -18.09 -20.71 -9.35
CA ARG A 29 -19.12 -19.76 -9.73
C ARG A 29 -19.33 -20.00 -11.22
N VAL A 30 -20.58 -20.25 -11.60
CA VAL A 30 -20.97 -20.27 -13.01
C VAL A 30 -20.52 -18.94 -13.60
N GLN A 31 -19.61 -18.97 -14.57
CA GLN A 31 -19.14 -17.73 -15.21
C GLN A 31 -20.34 -17.08 -15.88
N GLU A 32 -20.78 -15.97 -15.31
CA GLU A 32 -21.83 -15.14 -15.88
C GLU A 32 -21.21 -14.26 -16.97
N TYR A 33 -21.94 -14.06 -18.05
CA TYR A 33 -21.52 -13.19 -19.15
C TYR A 33 -22.72 -12.39 -19.65
N ASP A 34 -22.44 -11.36 -20.45
CA ASP A 34 -23.44 -10.57 -21.18
C ASP A 34 -24.46 -9.92 -20.23
N LYS A 35 -23.96 -9.35 -19.14
CA LYS A 35 -24.78 -8.62 -18.17
C LYS A 35 -24.63 -7.12 -18.39
N PRO A 36 -25.65 -6.30 -18.09
CA PRO A 36 -25.51 -4.84 -18.19
C PRO A 36 -24.40 -4.31 -17.27
N ALA A 37 -23.72 -3.22 -17.66
CA ALA A 37 -22.67 -2.59 -16.85
C ALA A 37 -23.09 -2.33 -15.38
N LEU A 38 -24.35 -1.94 -15.15
CA LEU A 38 -24.87 -1.67 -13.81
C LEU A 38 -24.94 -2.95 -12.94
N TYR A 39 -25.17 -4.12 -13.56
CA TYR A 39 -25.16 -5.40 -12.86
C TYR A 39 -23.76 -5.67 -12.28
N TRP A 40 -22.74 -5.66 -13.13
CA TRP A 40 -21.36 -5.88 -12.71
C TRP A 40 -20.89 -4.86 -11.67
N TYR A 41 -21.22 -3.59 -11.89
CA TYR A 41 -20.90 -2.54 -10.93
C TYR A 41 -21.53 -2.79 -9.55
N ASN A 42 -22.82 -3.15 -9.50
CA ASN A 42 -23.49 -3.43 -8.23
C ASN A 42 -22.99 -4.70 -7.56
N ASP A 43 -22.65 -5.74 -8.33
CA ASP A 43 -22.08 -6.96 -7.77
C ASP A 43 -20.68 -6.71 -7.22
N MET A 44 -19.84 -5.91 -7.89
CA MET A 44 -18.54 -5.46 -7.36
C MET A 44 -18.73 -4.78 -6.00
N LEU A 45 -19.67 -3.82 -5.89
CA LEU A 45 -19.97 -3.16 -4.61
C LEU A 45 -20.41 -4.15 -3.52
N LYS A 46 -21.20 -5.16 -3.91
CA LYS A 46 -21.63 -6.22 -3.00
C LYS A 46 -20.43 -7.02 -2.50
N GLN A 47 -19.54 -7.49 -3.38
CA GLN A 47 -18.35 -8.25 -2.99
C GLN A 47 -17.46 -7.44 -2.03
N ILE A 48 -17.21 -6.16 -2.35
CA ILE A 48 -16.47 -5.23 -1.46
C ILE A 48 -17.14 -5.12 -0.10
N SER A 49 -18.46 -4.92 -0.05
CA SER A 49 -19.21 -4.79 1.21
C SER A 49 -19.15 -6.03 2.11
N THR A 50 -18.89 -7.20 1.50
CA THR A 50 -18.73 -8.48 2.18
C THR A 50 -17.27 -8.83 2.49
N GLY A 51 -16.31 -7.98 2.12
CA GLY A 51 -14.87 -8.20 2.32
C GLY A 51 -14.20 -9.13 1.30
N TYR A 52 -14.91 -9.51 0.25
CA TYR A 52 -14.44 -10.39 -0.83
C TYR A 52 -13.79 -9.54 -1.93
N LEU A 53 -12.58 -9.01 -1.66
CA LEU A 53 -11.90 -8.09 -2.59
C LEU A 53 -11.38 -8.78 -3.86
N GLU A 54 -10.81 -9.99 -3.75
CA GLU A 54 -10.39 -10.76 -4.93
C GLU A 54 -11.58 -10.96 -5.89
N GLU A 55 -12.76 -11.28 -5.34
CA GLU A 55 -13.97 -11.41 -6.14
C GLU A 55 -14.48 -10.08 -6.68
N ALA A 56 -14.26 -8.96 -5.98
CA ALA A 56 -14.57 -7.64 -6.51
C ALA A 56 -13.69 -7.29 -7.72
N ASP A 57 -12.41 -7.65 -7.68
CA ASP A 57 -11.45 -7.47 -8.78
C ASP A 57 -11.84 -8.29 -10.01
N ASP A 58 -12.24 -9.55 -9.80
CA ASP A 58 -12.77 -10.43 -10.86
C ASP A 58 -14.03 -9.83 -11.49
N VAL A 59 -14.98 -9.35 -10.68
CA VAL A 59 -16.21 -8.72 -11.17
C VAL A 59 -15.92 -7.41 -11.92
N TYR A 60 -14.96 -6.62 -11.45
CA TYR A 60 -14.50 -5.43 -12.17
C TYR A 60 -13.87 -5.79 -13.52
N THR A 61 -13.11 -6.87 -13.61
CA THR A 61 -12.55 -7.37 -14.88
C THR A 61 -13.66 -7.71 -15.88
N SER A 62 -14.77 -8.30 -15.43
CA SER A 62 -15.97 -8.50 -16.26
C SER A 62 -16.60 -7.17 -16.70
N LEU A 63 -16.75 -6.20 -15.78
CA LEU A 63 -17.26 -4.88 -16.09
C LEU A 63 -16.41 -4.17 -17.16
N GLU A 64 -15.08 -4.19 -17.00
CA GLU A 64 -14.16 -3.50 -17.92
C GLU A 64 -14.11 -4.18 -19.30
N SER A 65 -14.09 -5.51 -19.34
CA SER A 65 -14.00 -6.26 -20.59
C SER A 65 -15.26 -6.14 -21.44
N GLU A 66 -16.45 -6.23 -20.83
CA GLU A 66 -17.73 -6.13 -21.54
C GLU A 66 -18.13 -4.66 -21.80
N HIS A 67 -17.84 -3.74 -20.87
CA HIS A 67 -18.35 -2.36 -20.90
C HIS A 67 -17.25 -1.32 -20.72
N ARG A 68 -16.17 -1.43 -21.48
CA ARG A 68 -14.97 -0.59 -21.37
C ARG A 68 -15.22 0.93 -21.34
N ASN A 69 -16.22 1.41 -22.10
CA ASN A 69 -16.57 2.83 -22.21
C ASN A 69 -17.69 3.27 -21.24
N SER A 70 -18.07 2.41 -20.29
CA SER A 70 -19.12 2.72 -19.33
C SER A 70 -18.76 3.94 -18.48
N PRO A 71 -19.71 4.84 -18.21
CA PRO A 71 -19.51 5.97 -17.29
C PRO A 71 -19.29 5.52 -15.84
N LEU A 72 -19.50 4.23 -15.53
CA LEU A 72 -19.27 3.66 -14.20
C LEU A 72 -17.80 3.31 -13.93
N ILE A 73 -16.97 3.17 -14.98
CA ILE A 73 -15.57 2.75 -14.84
C ILE A 73 -14.74 3.71 -13.96
N PRO A 74 -14.78 5.05 -14.12
CA PRO A 74 -14.01 5.95 -13.27
C PRO A 74 -14.34 5.76 -11.78
N THR A 75 -15.63 5.59 -11.47
CA THR A 75 -16.08 5.40 -10.09
C THR A 75 -15.70 4.03 -9.56
N ALA A 76 -15.79 2.98 -10.39
CA ALA A 76 -15.39 1.62 -10.01
C ALA A 76 -13.90 1.55 -9.62
N LEU A 77 -13.02 2.13 -10.45
CA LEU A 77 -11.58 2.22 -10.18
C LEU A 77 -11.30 2.93 -8.85
N LEU A 78 -11.98 4.04 -8.57
CA LEU A 78 -11.80 4.77 -7.31
C LEU A 78 -12.30 4.00 -6.09
N ILE A 79 -13.40 3.27 -6.23
CA ILE A 79 -13.95 2.47 -5.13
C ILE A 79 -13.00 1.31 -4.82
N LEU A 80 -12.51 0.59 -5.83
CA LEU A 80 -11.51 -0.47 -5.66
C LEU A 80 -10.23 0.07 -5.04
N ALA A 81 -9.69 1.18 -5.57
CA ALA A 81 -8.50 1.81 -5.01
C ALA A 81 -8.65 2.11 -3.51
N ASN A 82 -9.79 2.69 -3.08
CA ASN A 82 -10.03 2.93 -1.66
C ASN A 82 -10.21 1.63 -0.87
N ALA A 83 -10.91 0.63 -1.41
CA ALA A 83 -11.09 -0.66 -0.76
C ALA A 83 -9.75 -1.36 -0.49
N HIS A 84 -8.82 -1.31 -1.45
CA HIS A 84 -7.46 -1.84 -1.27
C HIS A 84 -6.62 -0.99 -0.32
N ILE A 85 -6.75 0.35 -0.32
CA ILE A 85 -6.10 1.20 0.70
C ILE A 85 -6.58 0.80 2.10
N ASP A 86 -7.88 0.59 2.28
CA ASP A 86 -8.49 0.23 3.56
C ASP A 86 -8.07 -1.17 4.04
N ASN A 87 -7.67 -2.05 3.11
CA ASN A 87 -7.12 -3.38 3.40
C ASN A 87 -5.57 -3.42 3.37
N GLU A 88 -4.91 -2.26 3.34
CA GLU A 88 -3.45 -2.12 3.32
C GLU A 88 -2.76 -2.74 2.07
N GLU A 89 -3.53 -2.97 1.01
CA GLU A 89 -3.08 -3.51 -0.28
C GLU A 89 -2.64 -2.38 -1.22
N TYR A 90 -1.69 -1.56 -0.76
CA TYR A 90 -1.32 -0.29 -1.40
C TYR A 90 -0.80 -0.44 -2.85
N GLN A 91 -0.14 -1.55 -3.17
CA GLN A 91 0.31 -1.83 -4.54
C GLN A 91 -0.87 -2.03 -5.49
N LEU A 92 -1.91 -2.74 -5.05
CA LEU A 92 -3.11 -2.99 -5.83
C LEU A 92 -3.97 -1.73 -5.92
N ALA A 93 -4.03 -0.94 -4.85
CA ALA A 93 -4.61 0.40 -4.90
C ALA A 93 -3.92 1.28 -5.95
N ASN A 94 -2.59 1.31 -5.97
CA ASN A 94 -1.82 2.05 -6.96
C ASN A 94 -2.09 1.59 -8.39
N PHE A 95 -2.25 0.28 -8.62
CA PHE A 95 -2.65 -0.24 -9.92
C PHE A 95 -3.95 0.42 -10.42
N TYR A 96 -5.00 0.43 -9.60
CA TYR A 96 -6.28 1.05 -9.97
C TYR A 96 -6.20 2.58 -10.14
N LEU A 97 -5.41 3.26 -9.30
CA LEU A 97 -5.18 4.70 -9.40
C LEU A 97 -4.41 5.06 -10.68
N ASP A 98 -3.41 4.27 -11.06
CA ASP A 98 -2.66 4.45 -12.31
C ASP A 98 -3.54 4.22 -13.53
N GLU A 99 -4.40 3.20 -13.51
CA GLU A 99 -5.39 2.98 -14.58
C GLU A 99 -6.38 4.16 -14.69
N TYR A 100 -6.82 4.71 -13.56
CA TYR A 100 -7.63 5.92 -13.58
C TYR A 100 -6.89 7.10 -14.20
N ILE A 101 -5.65 7.37 -13.75
CA ILE A 101 -4.85 8.50 -14.23
C ILE A 101 -4.59 8.39 -15.73
N LYS A 102 -4.25 7.19 -16.22
CA LYS A 102 -4.02 6.93 -17.66
C LYS A 102 -5.26 7.22 -18.49
N ARG A 103 -6.44 6.83 -18.02
CA ARG A 103 -7.70 6.89 -18.78
C ARG A 103 -8.44 8.21 -18.64
N PHE A 104 -8.33 8.85 -17.48
CA PHE A 104 -9.17 9.98 -17.07
C PHE A 104 -8.34 11.18 -16.55
N ALA A 105 -7.15 11.39 -17.13
CA ALA A 105 -6.24 12.50 -16.78
C ALA A 105 -6.89 13.89 -16.84
N LEU A 106 -7.89 14.10 -17.71
CA LEU A 106 -8.60 15.37 -17.87
C LEU A 106 -9.86 15.49 -16.99
N SER A 107 -10.10 14.53 -16.10
CA SER A 107 -11.24 14.57 -15.19
C SER A 107 -11.10 15.67 -14.15
N LYS A 108 -12.23 16.21 -13.68
CA LYS A 108 -12.26 17.20 -12.60
C LYS A 108 -11.73 16.68 -11.26
N ASN A 109 -11.64 15.36 -11.11
CA ASN A 109 -11.20 14.70 -9.87
C ASN A 109 -9.74 14.23 -9.94
N ILE A 110 -8.99 14.59 -10.98
CA ILE A 110 -7.62 14.09 -11.17
C ILE A 110 -6.68 14.50 -10.03
N ASP A 111 -6.92 15.65 -9.41
CA ASP A 111 -6.19 16.13 -8.23
C ASP A 111 -6.47 15.24 -7.01
N TYR A 112 -7.70 14.74 -6.83
CA TYR A 112 -8.02 13.77 -5.80
C TYR A 112 -7.34 12.43 -6.04
N VAL A 113 -7.36 11.93 -7.28
CA VAL A 113 -6.79 10.62 -7.63
C VAL A 113 -5.29 10.61 -7.41
N ARG A 114 -4.58 11.65 -7.85
CA ARG A 114 -3.13 11.77 -7.61
C ARG A 114 -2.80 11.95 -6.13
N TYR A 115 -3.64 12.67 -5.38
CA TYR A 115 -3.53 12.70 -3.93
C TYR A 115 -3.70 11.31 -3.30
N LEU A 116 -4.68 10.52 -3.74
CA LEU A 116 -4.88 9.15 -3.25
C LEU A 116 -3.68 8.26 -3.55
N LYS A 117 -3.02 8.46 -4.70
CA LYS A 117 -1.79 7.72 -5.04
C LYS A 117 -0.65 8.05 -4.09
N ILE A 118 -0.42 9.33 -3.84
CA ILE A 118 0.54 9.79 -2.82
C ILE A 118 0.19 9.21 -1.46
N LYS A 119 -1.10 9.21 -1.07
CA LYS A 119 -1.56 8.64 0.20
C LYS A 119 -1.29 7.13 0.27
N ALA A 120 -1.59 6.38 -0.78
CA ALA A 120 -1.35 4.93 -0.83
C ALA A 120 0.15 4.61 -0.70
N ASN A 121 0.99 5.32 -1.45
CA ASN A 121 2.45 5.22 -1.33
C ASN A 121 2.93 5.56 0.09
N PHE A 122 2.39 6.64 0.67
CA PHE A 122 2.73 7.07 2.02
C PHE A 122 2.34 6.05 3.10
N LEU A 123 1.20 5.37 2.94
CA LEU A 123 0.77 4.33 3.87
C LEU A 123 1.52 3.00 3.65
N GLY A 124 2.06 2.79 2.45
CA GLY A 124 2.83 1.59 2.09
C GLY A 124 4.22 1.48 2.73
N PHE A 125 4.69 2.49 3.46
CA PHE A 125 5.95 2.40 4.19
C PHE A 125 5.84 1.40 5.35
N SER A 126 6.50 0.27 5.21
CA SER A 126 6.45 -0.82 6.19
C SER A 126 7.64 -0.78 7.17
N ASN A 127 8.80 -0.35 6.68
CA ASN A 127 10.04 -0.33 7.46
C ASN A 127 10.78 0.99 7.26
N GLU A 128 11.18 1.62 8.36
CA GLU A 128 11.72 2.98 8.38
C GLU A 128 13.03 3.16 7.59
N LEU A 129 13.88 2.12 7.50
CA LEU A 129 15.21 2.20 6.87
C LEU A 129 15.35 1.46 5.54
N ARG A 130 14.26 0.90 4.97
CA ARG A 130 14.39 -0.07 3.86
C ARG A 130 13.76 0.38 2.55
N ASP A 131 12.79 1.28 2.60
CA ASP A 131 11.97 1.66 1.44
C ASP A 131 12.49 2.94 0.75
N GLN A 132 13.81 3.05 0.53
CA GLN A 132 14.44 4.25 -0.05
C GLN A 132 13.79 4.68 -1.38
N GLN A 133 13.60 3.72 -2.29
CA GLN A 133 13.05 4.01 -3.60
C GLN A 133 11.62 4.55 -3.50
N LEU A 134 10.78 3.94 -2.67
CA LEU A 134 9.41 4.41 -2.47
C LEU A 134 9.38 5.82 -1.88
N ILE A 135 10.29 6.17 -0.96
CA ILE A 135 10.43 7.53 -0.43
C ILE A 135 10.76 8.52 -1.55
N GLU A 136 11.79 8.23 -2.36
CA GLU A 136 12.22 9.12 -3.44
C GLU A 136 11.15 9.29 -4.52
N ASP A 137 10.52 8.18 -4.94
CA ASP A 137 9.44 8.19 -5.92
C ASP A 137 8.23 8.96 -5.41
N THR A 138 7.85 8.78 -4.13
CA THR A 138 6.72 9.53 -3.53
C THR A 138 7.01 11.01 -3.39
N ILE A 139 8.24 11.39 -3.00
CA ILE A 139 8.65 12.81 -2.97
C ILE A 139 8.54 13.42 -4.36
N LYS A 140 9.00 12.71 -5.40
CA LYS A 140 8.87 13.17 -6.79
C LYS A 140 7.40 13.35 -7.19
N GLU A 141 6.53 12.39 -6.87
CA GLU A 141 5.09 12.49 -7.14
C GLU A 141 4.45 13.69 -6.42
N ILE A 142 4.88 13.99 -5.19
CA ILE A 142 4.43 15.19 -4.44
C ILE A 142 4.88 16.47 -5.14
N GLU A 143 6.13 16.56 -5.59
CA GLU A 143 6.60 17.76 -6.30
C GLU A 143 5.86 17.96 -7.63
N GLU A 144 5.61 16.87 -8.38
CA GLU A 144 4.76 16.92 -9.57
C GLU A 144 3.33 17.39 -9.22
N TYR A 145 2.77 16.88 -8.12
CA TYR A 145 1.46 17.30 -7.63
C TYR A 145 1.39 18.78 -7.30
N ARG A 146 2.37 19.31 -6.56
CA ARG A 146 2.46 20.73 -6.20
C ARG A 146 2.53 21.63 -7.42
N ASN A 147 3.28 21.21 -8.44
CA ASN A 147 3.44 21.96 -9.69
C ASN A 147 2.15 21.97 -10.51
N LEU A 148 1.40 20.87 -10.53
CA LEU A 148 0.19 20.73 -11.34
C LEU A 148 -1.08 21.24 -10.62
N PHE A 149 -1.14 21.13 -9.29
CA PHE A 149 -2.35 21.30 -8.49
C PHE A 149 -2.10 22.17 -7.24
N GLY A 150 -1.39 23.28 -7.40
CA GLY A 150 -1.03 24.17 -6.29
C GLY A 150 -2.23 24.77 -5.52
N ASP A 151 -3.41 24.80 -6.12
CA ASP A 151 -4.67 25.28 -5.54
C ASP A 151 -5.61 24.16 -5.05
N SER A 152 -5.18 22.89 -5.10
CA SER A 152 -6.03 21.78 -4.70
C SER A 152 -6.36 21.82 -3.21
N LYS A 153 -7.60 21.43 -2.88
CA LYS A 153 -8.08 21.28 -1.49
C LYS A 153 -7.31 20.22 -0.70
N TYR A 154 -6.57 19.32 -1.36
CA TYR A 154 -5.78 18.27 -0.70
C TYR A 154 -4.33 18.70 -0.39
N MET A 155 -3.92 19.89 -0.83
CA MET A 155 -2.57 20.42 -0.61
C MET A 155 -2.10 20.37 0.85
N PRO A 156 -2.92 20.70 1.87
CA PRO A 156 -2.50 20.57 3.27
C PRO A 156 -2.08 19.14 3.63
N LEU A 157 -2.85 18.14 3.18
CA LEU A 157 -2.55 16.72 3.45
C LEU A 157 -1.28 16.28 2.72
N VAL A 158 -1.12 16.68 1.46
CA VAL A 158 0.09 16.42 0.66
C VAL A 158 1.32 17.04 1.31
N ASN A 159 1.21 18.27 1.82
CA ASN A 159 2.29 18.95 2.51
C ASN A 159 2.67 18.26 3.83
N THR A 160 1.70 17.77 4.59
CA THR A 160 1.97 16.98 5.79
C THR A 160 2.72 15.69 5.46
N MET A 161 2.30 14.96 4.43
CA MET A 161 3.00 13.75 3.98
C MET A 161 4.41 14.07 3.48
N SER A 162 4.56 15.14 2.69
CA SER A 162 5.86 15.63 2.22
C SER A 162 6.80 15.92 3.37
N ALA A 163 6.35 16.64 4.39
CA ALA A 163 7.19 16.98 5.54
C ALA A 163 7.73 15.73 6.23
N ARG A 164 6.86 14.75 6.49
CA ARG A 164 7.22 13.47 7.11
C ARG A 164 8.15 12.64 6.23
N LEU A 165 7.95 12.65 4.91
CA LEU A 165 8.80 11.95 3.96
C LEU A 165 10.22 12.50 3.90
N TYR A 166 10.39 13.82 3.95
CA TYR A 166 11.71 14.41 4.01
C TYR A 166 12.42 14.15 5.34
N MET A 167 11.68 14.13 6.47
CA MET A 167 12.24 13.69 7.76
C MET A 167 12.69 12.23 7.71
N ALA A 168 11.88 11.35 7.14
CA ALA A 168 12.22 9.94 6.94
C ALA A 168 13.46 9.79 6.04
N LYS A 169 13.51 10.54 4.94
CA LYS A 169 14.66 10.55 4.03
C LYS A 169 15.94 11.02 4.71
N ALA A 170 15.90 12.09 5.49
CA ALA A 170 17.06 12.60 6.23
C ALA A 170 17.56 11.58 7.26
N SER A 171 16.65 10.93 7.97
CA SER A 171 16.96 9.85 8.92
C SER A 171 17.62 8.66 8.22
N LEU A 172 17.09 8.24 7.08
CA LEU A 172 17.64 7.17 6.27
C LEU A 172 19.04 7.52 5.73
N ASP A 173 19.21 8.70 5.14
CA ASP A 173 20.50 9.16 4.62
C ASP A 173 21.56 9.19 5.73
N LYS A 174 21.17 9.57 6.95
CA LYS A 174 22.05 9.51 8.13
C LYS A 174 22.44 8.08 8.48
N GLU A 175 21.48 7.16 8.60
CA GLU A 175 21.78 5.77 8.93
C GLU A 175 22.70 5.13 7.87
N ILE A 176 22.55 5.51 6.60
CA ILE A 176 23.46 5.11 5.53
C ILE A 176 24.86 5.70 5.73
N ALA A 177 24.97 6.99 6.08
CA ALA A 177 26.26 7.61 6.39
C ALA A 177 26.97 6.90 7.55
N ASP A 178 26.24 6.59 8.62
CA ASP A 178 26.77 5.95 9.82
C ASP A 178 27.15 4.48 9.55
N LEU A 179 26.38 3.77 8.72
CA LEU A 179 26.77 2.46 8.20
C LEU A 179 28.12 2.53 7.49
N TYR A 180 28.30 3.49 6.57
CA TYR A 180 29.56 3.65 5.84
C TYR A 180 30.74 4.03 6.74
N LYS A 181 30.51 4.76 7.84
CA LYS A 181 31.54 5.02 8.87
C LYS A 181 31.96 3.71 9.56
N ARG A 182 31.00 2.85 9.92
CA ARG A 182 31.28 1.54 10.57
C ARG A 182 32.07 0.59 9.68
N ILE A 183 31.80 0.56 8.37
CA ILE A 183 32.49 -0.33 7.42
C ILE A 183 33.74 0.30 6.77
N ASP A 184 34.23 1.41 7.34
CA ASP A 184 35.45 2.12 6.92
C ASP A 184 35.42 2.56 5.43
N LYS A 185 34.29 3.18 5.02
CA LYS A 185 34.08 3.75 3.68
C LYS A 185 33.89 5.27 3.75
N PRO A 186 34.94 6.05 4.07
CA PRO A 186 34.81 7.48 4.40
C PRO A 186 34.25 8.34 3.26
N LYS A 187 34.58 8.04 1.99
CA LYS A 187 34.04 8.80 0.83
C LYS A 187 32.53 8.65 0.68
N ALA A 188 32.01 7.45 0.96
CA ALA A 188 30.58 7.19 0.89
C ALA A 188 29.86 7.81 2.08
N ALA A 189 30.44 7.71 3.27
CA ALA A 189 29.93 8.40 4.46
C ALA A 189 29.82 9.92 4.23
N GLU A 190 30.85 10.56 3.71
CA GLU A 190 30.85 12.01 3.42
C GLU A 190 29.78 12.39 2.39
N TYR A 191 29.57 11.56 1.37
CA TYR A 191 28.53 11.77 0.36
C TYR A 191 27.13 11.80 0.98
N TYR A 192 26.81 10.87 1.89
CA TYR A 192 25.52 10.85 2.57
C TYR A 192 25.41 11.90 3.68
N ASP A 193 26.48 12.18 4.44
CA ASP A 193 26.51 13.29 5.40
C ASP A 193 26.22 14.64 4.71
N LYS A 194 26.68 14.81 3.46
CA LYS A 194 26.34 16.00 2.65
C LYS A 194 24.85 16.04 2.32
N LYS A 195 24.23 14.93 1.93
CA LYS A 195 22.78 14.85 1.69
C LYS A 195 21.97 15.21 2.93
N VAL A 196 22.38 14.73 4.10
CA VAL A 196 21.72 15.07 5.39
C VAL A 196 21.81 16.59 5.63
N LYS A 197 22.97 17.21 5.41
CA LYS A 197 23.16 18.66 5.57
C LYS A 197 22.37 19.51 4.56
N GLU A 198 22.12 18.98 3.37
CA GLU A 198 21.32 19.63 2.33
C GLU A 198 19.80 19.44 2.54
N SER A 199 19.40 18.58 3.48
CA SER A 199 18.00 18.45 3.88
C SER A 199 17.47 19.76 4.45
N TRP A 200 16.20 20.07 4.17
CA TRP A 200 15.55 21.25 4.75
C TRP A 200 15.23 21.08 6.24
N VAL A 201 15.23 19.84 6.76
CA VAL A 201 15.01 19.53 8.17
C VAL A 201 16.35 19.40 8.88
N ASP A 202 16.54 20.11 10.00
CA ASP A 202 17.67 19.83 10.88
C ASP A 202 17.49 18.44 11.50
N GLU A 203 18.46 17.58 11.24
CA GLU A 203 18.50 16.21 11.73
C GLU A 203 18.31 16.11 13.25
N LYS A 204 18.72 17.12 14.02
CA LYS A 204 18.56 17.18 15.48
C LYS A 204 17.12 17.42 15.93
N GLU A 205 16.27 17.94 15.04
CA GLU A 205 14.85 18.17 15.31
C GLU A 205 14.00 16.94 14.98
N ILE A 206 14.58 15.91 14.37
CA ILE A 206 13.87 14.68 14.02
C ILE A 206 13.85 13.76 15.23
N GLU A 207 12.65 13.52 15.76
CA GLU A 207 12.49 12.52 16.81
C GLU A 207 12.70 11.10 16.25
N PRO A 208 13.53 10.27 16.92
CA PRO A 208 13.72 8.89 16.51
C PRO A 208 12.44 8.09 16.73
N VAL A 209 12.15 7.17 15.80
CA VAL A 209 11.01 6.25 15.91
C VAL A 209 11.20 5.30 17.08
N GLU A 210 10.13 5.04 17.82
CA GLU A 210 10.12 4.07 18.90
C GLU A 210 10.23 2.64 18.34
N THR A 211 11.39 2.01 18.54
CA THR A 211 11.63 0.64 18.09
C THR A 211 11.30 -0.36 19.21
N PRO A 212 10.41 -1.34 18.99
CA PRO A 212 10.18 -2.41 19.96
C PRO A 212 11.47 -3.20 20.25
N PHE A 213 11.65 -3.64 21.50
CA PHE A 213 12.90 -4.27 21.96
C PHE A 213 13.35 -5.47 21.09
N TYR A 214 12.40 -6.24 20.55
CA TYR A 214 12.67 -7.41 19.72
C TYR A 214 13.14 -7.06 18.30
N LYS A 215 12.82 -5.85 17.81
CA LYS A 215 13.33 -5.31 16.53
C LYS A 215 14.64 -4.55 16.70
N TYR A 216 14.88 -3.99 17.90
CA TYR A 216 16.05 -3.17 18.23
C TYR A 216 17.41 -3.70 17.68
N PRO A 217 17.78 -4.98 17.86
CA PRO A 217 19.07 -5.47 17.32
C PRO A 217 19.18 -5.43 15.79
N PHE A 218 18.05 -5.55 15.08
CA PHE A 218 17.99 -5.56 13.62
C PHE A 218 17.88 -4.16 13.02
N GLU A 219 17.18 -3.24 13.71
CA GLU A 219 16.97 -1.87 13.21
C GLU A 219 18.07 -0.89 13.66
N LYS A 220 18.69 -1.13 14.82
CA LYS A 220 19.79 -0.29 15.34
C LYS A 220 21.19 -0.86 15.05
N ASN A 221 21.28 -1.79 14.10
CA ASN A 221 22.54 -2.30 13.55
C ASN A 221 23.59 -2.62 14.64
N ILE A 222 23.17 -3.38 15.67
CA ILE A 222 24.01 -3.78 16.80
C ILE A 222 25.01 -4.89 16.40
N PHE A 223 24.78 -5.50 15.23
CA PHE A 223 25.61 -6.52 14.60
C PHE A 223 26.17 -5.99 13.28
#